data_AF-A0A1H6FSG5-F1
#
_entry.id   AF-A0A1H6FSG5-F1
#
_cell.length_a   1.000
_cell.length_b   1.000
_cell.length_c   1.000
_cell.angle_alpha   90.00
_cell.angle_beta   90.00
_cell.angle_gamma   90.00
#
_symmetry.space_group_name_H-M   'P 1'
#
loop_
_entity.id
_entity.type
_entity.pdbx_description
1 polymer ?
#
loop_
_entity_poly.entity_id
_entity_poly.type
_entity_poly.pdbx_seq_one_letter_code
_entity_poly.pdbx_strand_id
1 'polypeptide(L)'
;MYNVHTMSSEKKRVQFRAPHQLVDRADALATVFGSDRTDILVTALREYLREAAHDDELKQEIAAAYYDDEITFDQLTELVGREEAANFRVLKQQLNDEYIDEIADL
;
A
#
# COMPACT_ATOMS: atom_id res chain seq x y z
N MET A 1 37.80 -9.49 7.54
CA MET A 1 36.95 -8.34 7.93
C MET A 1 35.76 -8.35 6.98
N TYR A 2 34.61 -8.86 7.43
CA TYR A 2 33.42 -8.93 6.59
C TYR A 2 32.73 -7.56 6.62
N ASN A 3 32.74 -6.85 5.49
CA ASN A 3 31.89 -5.67 5.31
C ASN A 3 30.45 -6.16 5.24
N VAL A 4 29.72 -5.98 6.34
CA VAL A 4 28.25 -6.00 6.32
C VAL A 4 27.83 -4.83 5.44
N HIS A 5 27.51 -5.11 4.18
CA HIS A 5 26.62 -4.26 3.41
C HIS A 5 25.27 -4.36 4.13
N THR A 6 25.03 -3.46 5.07
CA THR A 6 23.67 -3.13 5.48
C THR A 6 22.98 -2.71 4.19
N MET A 7 22.05 -3.53 3.69
CA MET A 7 21.13 -3.16 2.63
C MET A 7 20.36 -1.94 3.14
N SER A 8 20.95 -0.75 2.97
CA SER A 8 20.24 0.51 3.12
C SER A 8 19.12 0.42 2.11
N SER A 9 17.88 0.22 2.58
CA SER A 9 16.68 0.25 1.74
C SER A 9 16.82 1.42 0.78
N GLU A 10 16.88 1.14 -0.53
CA GLU A 10 17.10 2.18 -1.52
C GLU A 10 15.98 3.22 -1.39
N LYS A 11 16.35 4.46 -1.05
CA LYS A 11 15.38 5.54 -0.88
C LYS A 11 15.08 6.12 -2.26
N LYS A 12 13.82 6.06 -2.68
CA LYS A 12 13.35 6.76 -3.88
C LYS A 12 13.02 8.21 -3.53
N ARG A 13 13.71 9.17 -4.17
CA ARG A 13 13.40 10.61 -4.02
C ARG A 13 12.13 10.94 -4.79
N VAL A 14 11.17 11.57 -4.12
CA VAL A 14 9.89 11.99 -4.70
C VAL A 14 9.68 13.49 -4.49
N GLN A 15 9.02 14.15 -5.45
CA GLN A 15 8.59 15.54 -5.29
C GLN A 15 7.10 15.56 -4.95
N PHE A 16 6.75 16.12 -3.80
CA PHE A 16 5.37 16.22 -3.32
C PHE A 16 4.93 17.68 -3.32
N ARG A 17 3.70 17.95 -3.78
CA ARG A 17 3.05 19.25 -3.62
C ARG A 17 1.96 19.09 -2.58
N ALA A 18 1.99 19.94 -1.56
CA ALA A 18 1.02 19.93 -0.48
C ALA A 18 0.52 21.35 -0.20
N PRO A 19 -0.67 21.51 0.39
CA PRO A 19 -1.10 22.79 0.94
C PRO A 19 -0.08 23.31 1.96
N HIS A 20 0.22 24.62 1.91
CA HIS A 20 1.19 25.26 2.82
C HIS A 20 0.94 24.93 4.28
N GLN A 21 -0.33 25.01 4.72
CA GLN A 21 -0.71 24.74 6.10
C GLN A 21 -0.38 23.31 6.57
N LEU A 22 -0.41 22.32 5.67
CA LEU A 22 -0.07 20.94 6.02
C LEU A 22 1.44 20.81 6.25
N VAL A 23 2.23 21.47 5.40
CA VAL A 23 3.69 21.50 5.53
C VAL A 23 4.11 22.19 6.82
N ASP A 24 3.49 23.33 7.14
CA ASP A 24 3.80 24.09 8.36
C ASP A 24 3.49 23.28 9.62
N ARG A 25 2.38 22.51 9.63
CA ARG A 25 2.04 21.61 10.73
C ARG A 25 3.06 20.47 10.88
N ALA A 26 3.50 19.88 9.77
CA ALA A 26 4.52 18.83 9.79
C ALA A 26 5.87 19.37 10.30
N ASP A 27 6.28 20.57 9.87
CA ASP A 27 7.52 21.22 10.32
C ASP A 27 7.48 21.58 11.82
N ALA A 28 6.32 22.04 12.31
CA ALA A 28 6.11 22.28 13.74
C ALA A 28 6.21 20.99 14.56
N LEU A 29 5.61 19.90 14.09
CA LEU A 29 5.68 18.59 14.75
C LEU A 29 7.11 18.03 14.76
N ALA A 30 7.83 18.17 13.63
CA ALA A 30 9.24 17.80 13.53
C ALA A 30 10.09 18.54 14.57
N THR A 31 9.84 19.83 14.77
CA THR A 31 10.52 20.64 15.80
C THR A 31 10.26 20.10 17.21
N VAL A 32 9.02 19.74 17.53
CA VAL A 32 8.65 19.18 18.85
C VAL A 32 9.34 17.83 19.10
N PHE A 33 9.46 16.99 18.07
CA PHE A 33 10.08 15.67 18.19
C PHE A 33 11.59 15.67 17.98
N GLY A 34 12.19 16.80 17.62
CA GLY A 34 13.62 16.86 17.27
C GLY A 34 13.97 16.01 16.04
N SER A 35 13.03 15.83 15.13
CA SER A 35 13.18 15.06 13.88
C SER A 35 13.14 15.98 12.66
N ASP A 36 13.25 15.42 11.46
CA ASP A 36 13.02 16.17 10.22
C ASP A 36 11.64 15.92 9.62
N ARG A 37 11.21 16.79 8.70
CA ARG A 37 9.90 16.67 8.02
C ARG A 37 9.76 15.34 7.28
N THR A 38 10.84 14.83 6.68
CA THR A 38 10.82 13.53 5.99
C THR A 38 10.46 12.42 6.96
N ASP A 39 11.00 12.42 8.17
CA ASP A 39 10.66 11.44 9.20
C ASP A 39 9.18 11.49 9.57
N ILE A 40 8.62 12.69 9.72
CA ILE A 40 7.18 12.88 9.98
C ILE A 40 6.35 12.30 8.82
N LEU A 41 6.70 12.64 7.58
CA LEU A 41 5.97 12.18 6.40
C LEU A 41 6.08 10.66 6.21
N VAL A 42 7.26 10.09 6.42
CA VAL A 42 7.48 8.64 6.34
C VAL A 42 6.70 7.92 7.42
N THR A 43 6.66 8.47 8.65
CA THR A 43 5.88 7.89 9.75
C THR A 43 4.39 7.91 9.44
N ALA A 44 3.85 9.07 9.06
CA ALA A 44 2.44 9.21 8.70
C ALA A 44 2.04 8.29 7.53
N LEU A 45 2.89 8.17 6.50
CA LEU A 45 2.63 7.28 5.38
C LEU A 45 2.64 5.80 5.81
N ARG A 46 3.58 5.39 6.67
CA ARG A 46 3.64 4.02 7.18
C ARG A 46 2.43 3.68 8.04
N GLU A 47 1.99 4.62 8.87
CA GLU A 47 0.80 4.45 9.71
C GLU A 47 -0.46 4.34 8.84
N TYR A 48 -0.63 5.24 7.87
CA TYR A 48 -1.74 5.19 6.92
C TYR A 48 -1.78 3.86 6.15
N LEU A 49 -0.64 3.41 5.61
CA LEU A 49 -0.57 2.13 4.89
C LEU A 49 -0.83 0.91 5.80
N ARG A 50 -0.45 0.99 7.08
CA ARG A 50 -0.76 -0.08 8.04
C ARG A 50 -2.24 -0.11 8.36
N GLU A 51 -2.86 1.03 8.64
CA GLU A 51 -4.29 1.14 8.92
C GLU A 51 -5.11 0.66 7.72
N ALA A 52 -4.72 1.11 6.52
CA ALA A 52 -5.25 0.66 5.25
C ALA A 52 -5.29 -0.87 5.10
N ALA A 53 -4.22 -1.56 5.50
CA ALA A 53 -4.14 -3.02 5.44
C ALA A 53 -5.03 -3.74 6.47
N HIS A 54 -5.57 -3.04 7.46
CA HIS A 54 -6.43 -3.59 8.52
C HIS A 54 -7.88 -3.06 8.45
N ASP A 55 -8.17 -2.16 7.52
CA ASP A 55 -9.50 -1.62 7.26
C ASP A 55 -10.23 -2.49 6.24
N ASP A 56 -11.35 -3.10 6.66
CA ASP A 56 -12.11 -4.02 5.83
C ASP A 56 -12.82 -3.32 4.64
N GLU A 57 -13.13 -2.02 4.75
CA GLU A 57 -13.67 -1.25 3.62
C GLU A 57 -12.59 -1.04 2.56
N LEU A 58 -11.40 -0.61 2.99
CA LEU A 58 -10.29 -0.39 2.06
C LEU A 58 -9.75 -1.69 1.46
N LYS A 59 -9.73 -2.79 2.22
CA LYS A 59 -9.39 -4.12 1.68
C LYS A 59 -10.31 -4.52 0.53
N GLN A 60 -11.60 -4.19 0.61
CA GLN A 60 -12.54 -4.47 -0.48
C GLN A 60 -12.21 -3.64 -1.72
N GLU A 61 -11.86 -2.36 -1.56
CA GLU A 61 -11.40 -1.53 -2.69
C GLU A 61 -10.11 -2.08 -3.32
N ILE A 62 -9.15 -2.49 -2.49
CA ILE A 62 -7.90 -3.12 -2.95
C ILE A 62 -8.19 -4.44 -3.69
N ALA A 63 -9.12 -5.25 -3.19
CA ALA A 63 -9.53 -6.50 -3.83
C ALA A 63 -10.21 -6.24 -5.19
N ALA A 64 -11.10 -5.25 -5.27
CA ALA A 64 -11.73 -4.83 -6.52
C ALA A 64 -10.69 -4.41 -7.56
N ALA A 65 -9.75 -3.54 -7.18
CA ALA A 65 -8.65 -3.14 -8.06
C ALA A 65 -7.80 -4.35 -8.54
N TYR A 66 -7.63 -5.38 -7.71
CA TYR A 66 -6.95 -6.61 -8.12
C TYR A 66 -7.80 -7.46 -9.07
N TYR A 67 -9.11 -7.58 -8.83
CA TYR A 67 -10.01 -8.31 -9.72
C TYR A 67 -10.11 -7.65 -11.10
N ASP A 68 -10.08 -6.32 -11.14
CA ASP A 68 -10.09 -5.51 -12.37
C ASP A 68 -8.70 -5.38 -13.04
N ASP A 69 -7.68 -6.09 -12.54
CA ASP A 69 -6.30 -6.08 -13.06
C ASP A 69 -5.61 -4.69 -13.02
N GLU A 70 -6.12 -3.75 -12.21
CA GLU A 70 -5.51 -2.43 -12.00
C GLU A 70 -4.22 -2.51 -11.18
N ILE A 71 -4.12 -3.52 -10.31
CA ILE A 71 -2.91 -3.84 -9.55
C ILE A 71 -2.46 -5.28 -9.78
N THR A 72 -1.15 -5.48 -9.76
CA THR A 72 -0.54 -6.79 -9.85
C THR A 72 -0.63 -7.55 -8.53
N PHE A 73 -0.45 -8.88 -8.59
CA PHE A 73 -0.39 -9.72 -7.38
C PHE A 73 0.75 -9.31 -6.41
N ASP A 74 1.86 -8.80 -6.94
CA ASP A 74 2.98 -8.31 -6.13
C ASP A 74 2.58 -7.03 -5.38
N GLN A 75 1.94 -6.08 -6.06
CA GLN A 75 1.41 -4.86 -5.42
C GLN A 75 0.33 -5.20 -4.39
N LEU A 76 -0.56 -6.15 -4.68
CA LEU A 76 -1.54 -6.65 -3.72
C LEU A 76 -0.85 -7.21 -2.47
N THR A 77 0.19 -8.03 -2.66
CA THR A 77 0.97 -8.61 -1.56
C THR A 77 1.65 -7.54 -0.71
N GLU A 78 2.13 -6.45 -1.31
CA GLU A 78 2.70 -5.31 -0.59
C GLU A 78 1.67 -4.55 0.25
N LEU A 79 0.40 -4.52 -0.18
CA LEU A 79 -0.67 -3.79 0.50
C LEU A 79 -1.34 -4.60 1.61
N VAL A 80 -1.71 -5.86 1.35
CA VAL A 80 -2.51 -6.68 2.31
C VAL A 80 -1.73 -7.84 2.93
N GLY A 81 -0.49 -8.06 2.51
CA GLY A 81 0.32 -9.20 2.94
C GLY A 81 0.08 -10.47 2.14
N ARG A 82 0.98 -11.45 2.28
CA ARG A 82 1.00 -12.66 1.45
C ARG A 82 -0.22 -13.56 1.64
N GLU A 83 -0.68 -13.70 2.88
CA GLU A 83 -1.81 -14.57 3.22
C GLU A 83 -3.10 -14.05 2.60
N GLU A 84 -3.39 -12.77 2.84
CA GLU A 84 -4.60 -12.13 2.31
C GLU A 84 -4.57 -12.01 0.78
N ALA A 85 -3.42 -11.69 0.20
CA ALA A 85 -3.25 -11.68 -1.25
C ALA A 85 -3.52 -13.07 -1.86
N ALA A 86 -3.09 -14.15 -1.20
CA ALA A 86 -3.36 -15.51 -1.66
C ALA A 86 -4.87 -15.83 -1.61
N ASN A 87 -5.58 -15.39 -0.56
CA ASN A 87 -7.04 -15.53 -0.46
C ASN A 87 -7.74 -14.83 -1.64
N PHE A 88 -7.38 -13.58 -1.94
CA PHE A 88 -7.93 -12.85 -3.09
C PHE A 88 -7.59 -13.52 -4.43
N ARG A 89 -6.39 -14.08 -4.59
CA ARG A 89 -6.04 -14.82 -5.82
C ARG A 89 -6.92 -16.04 -6.04
N VAL A 90 -7.22 -16.80 -4.98
CA VAL A 90 -8.14 -17.94 -5.06
C VAL A 90 -9.54 -17.48 -5.44
N LEU A 91 -10.03 -16.41 -4.83
CA LEU A 91 -11.34 -15.82 -5.16
C LEU A 91 -11.41 -15.32 -6.61
N LYS A 92 -10.36 -14.64 -7.11
CA LYS A 92 -10.27 -14.21 -8.51
C LYS A 92 -10.36 -15.39 -9.49
N GLN A 93 -9.69 -16.51 -9.16
CA GLN A 93 -9.76 -17.72 -9.97
C GLN A 93 -11.17 -18.32 -9.98
N GLN A 94 -11.84 -18.39 -8.82
CA GLN A 94 -13.21 -18.87 -8.72
C GLN A 94 -14.19 -18.00 -9.53
N LEU A 95 -14.05 -16.67 -9.47
CA LEU A 95 -14.86 -15.75 -10.26
C LEU A 95 -14.64 -15.95 -11.77
N ASN A 96 -13.38 -16.16 -12.18
CA ASN A 96 -13.07 -16.42 -13.58
C ASN A 96 -13.56 -17.78 -14.07
N ASP A 97 -13.63 -18.79 -13.18
CA ASP A 97 -14.08 -20.15 -13.51
C ASP A 97 -15.61 -20.29 -13.48
N GLU A 98 -16.35 -19.34 -12.89
CA GLU A 98 -17.82 -19.39 -12.75
C GLU A 98 -18.58 -18.35 -13.61
N TYR A 99 -17.94 -17.23 -14.00
CA TYR A 99 -18.60 -16.16 -14.77
C TYR A 99 -18.66 -16.42 -16.30
N ILE A 100 -17.85 -17.34 -16.82
CA ILE A 100 -17.78 -17.64 -18.25
C ILE A 100 -18.95 -18.53 -18.72
N ASP A 101 -19.45 -19.43 -17.86
CA ASP A 101 -20.57 -20.31 -18.22
C ASP A 101 -21.93 -19.60 -18.11
N GLU A 102 -22.07 -18.55 -17.29
CA GLU A 102 -23.37 -17.87 -17.09
C GLU A 102 -23.68 -16.78 -18.15
N ILE A 103 -22.67 -16.18 -18.79
CA ILE A 103 -22.87 -15.23 -19.90
C ILE A 103 -22.98 -15.95 -21.26
N ALA A 104 -22.46 -17.17 -21.39
CA ALA A 104 -22.52 -17.94 -22.63
C ALA A 104 -23.94 -18.45 -22.98
N ASP A 105 -24.87 -18.42 -22.02
CA ASP A 105 -26.25 -18.90 -22.15
C ASP A 105 -27.33 -17.79 -22.19
N LEU A 106 -26.95 -16.50 -22.39
CA LEU A 106 -27.88 -15.37 -22.66
C LEU A 106 -27.91 -14.96 -24.14
#